data_AF-A0A7W9NM52-F1
#
_entry.id   AF-A0A7W9NM52-F1
#
_cell.length_a   1.000
_cell.length_b   1.000
_cell.length_c   1.000
_cell.angle_alpha   90.00
_cell.angle_beta   90.00
_cell.angle_gamma   90.00
#
_symmetry.space_group_name_H-M   'P 1'
#
loop_
_entity.id
_entity.type
_entity.pdbx_description
1 polymer ?
#
loop_
_entity_poly.entity_id
_entity_poly.type
_entity_poly.pdbx_seq_one_letter_code
_entity_poly.pdbx_strand_id
1 'polypeptide(L)'
;MSSAMGSRCDCACVLTERPVSVYLAIDGHLSGYPDRDAALLWDEERGWSAAVETYSGEDLLVIADMDAEIWPEPSRVAAWATGLLDGVHARI
;
A
#
# COMPACT_ATOMS: atom_id res chain seq x y z
N MET A 1 12.62 -24.03 -17.00
CA MET A 1 13.30 -23.93 -15.68
C MET A 1 13.75 -22.50 -15.49
N SER A 2 13.11 -21.76 -14.58
CA SER A 2 13.74 -20.67 -13.83
C SER A 2 12.85 -20.40 -12.63
N SER A 3 13.25 -20.87 -11.44
CA SER A 3 12.52 -20.57 -10.20
C SER A 3 12.97 -19.20 -9.71
N ALA A 4 12.15 -18.17 -9.94
CA ALA A 4 12.27 -16.92 -9.22
C ALA A 4 11.69 -17.11 -7.80
N MET A 5 12.49 -17.64 -6.88
CA MET A 5 12.18 -17.60 -5.46
C MET A 5 12.32 -16.16 -4.98
N GLY A 6 11.26 -15.38 -5.14
CA GLY A 6 11.10 -14.08 -4.48
C GLY A 6 11.11 -14.29 -2.98
N SER A 7 12.17 -13.81 -2.32
CA SER A 7 12.38 -13.99 -0.89
C SER A 7 11.31 -13.25 -0.09
N ARG A 8 10.68 -13.95 0.87
CA ARG A 8 9.84 -13.33 1.90
C ARG A 8 10.68 -12.29 2.65
N CYS A 9 10.36 -11.01 2.48
CA CYS A 9 11.18 -9.89 2.93
C CYS A 9 10.37 -8.86 3.73
N ASP A 10 9.26 -9.34 4.32
CA ASP A 10 8.50 -8.80 5.45
C ASP A 10 8.63 -7.27 5.68
N CYS A 11 8.14 -6.38 4.79
CA CYS A 11 7.65 -6.62 3.43
C CYS A 11 7.64 -5.35 2.53
N ALA A 12 8.47 -5.29 1.48
CA ALA A 12 8.38 -4.30 0.39
C ALA A 12 8.73 -4.93 -0.96
N CYS A 13 7.85 -4.80 -1.95
CA CYS A 13 7.96 -5.42 -3.28
C CYS A 13 7.83 -4.37 -4.38
N VAL A 14 8.71 -4.39 -5.38
CA VAL A 14 8.62 -3.54 -6.57
C VAL A 14 8.47 -4.44 -7.80
N LEU A 15 7.34 -4.33 -8.50
CA LEU A 15 7.14 -4.92 -9.81
C LEU A 15 7.65 -3.93 -10.87
N THR A 16 8.70 -4.31 -11.59
CA THR A 16 9.37 -3.45 -12.58
C THR A 16 8.92 -3.69 -14.02
N GLU A 17 8.08 -4.69 -14.26
CA GLU A 17 7.34 -4.85 -15.51
C GLU A 17 6.27 -3.75 -15.58
N ARG A 18 5.99 -3.22 -16.78
CA ARG A 18 5.00 -2.12 -16.92
C ARG A 18 3.56 -2.65 -16.86
N PRO A 19 2.64 -2.02 -16.11
CA PRO A 19 2.85 -0.80 -15.32
C PRO A 19 3.66 -1.07 -14.04
N VAL A 20 4.67 -0.22 -13.79
CA VAL A 20 5.52 -0.35 -12.60
C VAL A 20 4.66 -0.12 -11.36
N SER A 21 4.74 -1.03 -10.40
CA SER A 21 4.00 -0.92 -9.14
C SER A 21 4.87 -1.25 -7.92
N VAL A 22 4.47 -0.72 -6.76
CA VAL A 22 5.07 -1.00 -5.47
C VAL A 22 3.99 -1.51 -4.53
N TYR A 23 4.32 -2.52 -3.74
CA TYR A 23 3.61 -2.91 -2.53
C TYR A 23 4.53 -2.68 -1.35
N LEU A 24 4.01 -2.09 -0.28
CA LEU A 24 4.72 -1.83 0.98
C LEU A 24 3.79 -2.15 2.14
N ALA A 25 4.07 -3.23 2.87
CA ALA A 25 3.38 -3.50 4.13
C ALA A 25 3.68 -2.39 5.14
N ILE A 26 2.68 -1.98 5.92
CA ILE A 26 2.84 -1.00 7.00
C ILE A 26 2.38 -1.60 8.32
N ASP A 27 3.14 -1.36 9.39
CA ASP A 27 2.80 -1.85 10.72
C ASP A 27 1.52 -1.20 11.25
N GLY A 28 0.54 -2.04 11.61
CA GLY A 28 -0.71 -1.63 12.24
C GLY A 28 -1.95 -1.94 11.41
N HIS A 29 -3.10 -1.51 11.93
CA HIS A 29 -4.41 -1.79 11.36
C HIS A 29 -5.15 -0.49 11.10
N LEU A 30 -5.88 -0.43 9.99
CA LEU A 30 -6.73 0.69 9.66
C LEU A 30 -7.96 0.67 10.58
N SER A 31 -8.43 1.84 11.04
CA SER A 31 -9.48 1.92 12.07
C SER A 31 -10.80 1.23 11.71
N GLY A 32 -11.13 1.14 10.41
CA GLY A 32 -12.29 0.40 9.90
C GLY A 32 -12.05 -1.10 9.67
N TYR A 33 -10.82 -1.58 9.80
CA TYR A 33 -10.38 -2.95 9.53
C TYR A 33 -9.36 -3.43 10.59
N PRO A 34 -9.74 -3.52 11.88
CA PRO A 34 -8.82 -3.76 13.00
C PRO A 34 -8.16 -5.15 12.98
N ASP A 35 -8.71 -6.11 12.23
CA ASP A 35 -8.21 -7.48 12.12
C ASP A 35 -7.49 -7.75 10.78
N ARG A 36 -7.04 -6.69 10.08
CA ARG A 36 -6.37 -6.79 8.77
C ARG A 36 -5.08 -5.99 8.74
N ASP A 37 -4.03 -6.60 8.21
CA ASP A 37 -2.78 -5.91 7.94
C ASP A 37 -2.99 -4.88 6.82
N ALA A 38 -2.36 -3.71 6.99
CA ALA A 38 -2.47 -2.60 6.05
C ALA A 38 -1.25 -2.54 5.12
N ALA A 39 -1.48 -2.10 3.89
CA ALA A 39 -0.45 -1.93 2.89
C ALA A 39 -0.63 -0.61 2.12
N LEU A 40 0.49 -0.03 1.70
CA LEU A 40 0.53 1.03 0.70
C LEU A 40 0.86 0.41 -0.65
N LEU A 41 0.06 0.79 -1.65
CA LEU A 41 0.25 0.42 -3.05
C LEU A 41 0.66 1.67 -3.82
N TRP A 42 1.51 1.51 -4.82
CA TRP A 42 1.80 2.54 -5.81
C TRP A 42 1.72 1.96 -7.21
N ASP A 43 1.22 2.74 -8.16
CA ASP A 43 1.17 2.41 -9.58
C ASP A 43 1.56 3.63 -10.43
N GLU A 44 2.28 3.42 -11.52
CA GLU A 44 2.80 4.51 -12.35
C GLU A 44 1.75 5.36 -13.07
N GLU A 45 0.49 4.88 -13.18
CA GLU A 45 -0.63 5.62 -13.75
C GLU A 45 -1.51 6.29 -12.69
N ARG A 46 -1.49 5.80 -11.44
CA ARG A 46 -2.49 6.15 -10.39
C ARG A 46 -1.90 6.80 -9.14
N GLY A 47 -0.60 6.67 -8.88
CA GLY A 47 0.02 7.16 -7.66
C GLY A 47 -0.21 6.22 -6.49
N TRP A 48 -0.33 6.75 -5.28
CA TRP A 48 -0.42 5.95 -4.05
C TRP A 48 -1.87 5.62 -3.66
N SER A 49 -2.09 4.39 -3.20
CA SER A 49 -3.35 3.94 -2.60
C SER A 49 -3.06 3.17 -1.30
N ALA A 50 -4.04 3.10 -0.41
CA ALA A 50 -3.99 2.31 0.82
C ALA A 50 -4.94 1.13 0.68
N ALA A 51 -4.49 -0.05 1.11
CA ALA A 51 -5.23 -1.29 1.03
C ALA A 51 -5.14 -2.09 2.34
N VAL A 52 -6.03 -3.06 2.48
CA VAL A 52 -5.98 -4.09 3.53
C VAL A 52 -5.84 -5.47 2.93
N GLU A 53 -5.09 -6.33 3.59
CA GLU A 53 -4.97 -7.73 3.20
C GLU A 53 -6.29 -8.48 3.42
N THR A 54 -6.71 -9.24 2.40
CA THR A 54 -7.82 -10.17 2.53
C THR A 54 -7.32 -11.51 3.07
N TYR A 55 -8.25 -12.32 3.61
CA TYR A 55 -7.91 -13.66 4.09
C TYR A 55 -7.49 -14.65 2.97
N SER A 56 -7.53 -14.23 1.70
CA SER A 56 -7.05 -15.01 0.56
C SER A 56 -5.53 -14.96 0.37
N GLY A 57 -4.84 -13.97 0.96
CA GLY A 57 -3.39 -13.74 0.78
C GLY A 57 -2.96 -13.23 -0.60
N GLU A 58 -3.80 -13.37 -1.62
CA GLU A 58 -3.54 -12.89 -2.99
C GLU A 58 -4.36 -11.64 -3.38
N ASP A 59 -5.50 -11.39 -2.71
CA ASP A 59 -6.35 -10.22 -2.97
C ASP A 59 -6.12 -9.11 -1.93
N LEU A 60 -6.05 -7.86 -2.42
CA LEU A 60 -5.97 -6.64 -1.63
C LEU A 60 -7.23 -5.80 -1.84
N LEU A 61 -7.82 -5.30 -0.75
CA LEU A 61 -8.96 -4.37 -0.83
C LEU A 61 -8.45 -2.94 -0.69
N VAL A 62 -8.47 -2.16 -1.77
CA VAL A 62 -8.18 -0.72 -1.73
C VAL A 62 -9.29 0.01 -0.95
N ILE A 63 -8.90 0.84 0.01
CA ILE A 63 -9.80 1.56 0.92
C ILE A 63 -9.74 3.09 0.76
N ALA A 64 -8.63 3.61 0.25
CA ALA A 64 -8.44 5.03 -0.02
C ALA A 64 -7.35 5.23 -1.08
N ASP A 65 -7.51 6.23 -1.93
CA ASP A 65 -6.46 6.73 -2.81
C ASP A 65 -5.86 8.00 -2.21
N MET A 66 -4.55 8.17 -2.38
CA MET A 66 -3.90 9.45 -2.19
C MET A 66 -4.26 10.34 -3.40
N ASP A 67 -4.15 11.65 -3.21
CA ASP A 67 -4.29 12.67 -4.27
C ASP A 67 -3.57 12.30 -5.57
N ALA A 68 -4.03 12.78 -6.72
CA ALA A 68 -3.60 12.35 -8.07
C ALA A 68 -2.15 12.74 -8.47
N GLU A 69 -1.31 13.05 -7.48
CA GLU A 69 0.13 13.22 -7.61
C GLU A 69 0.81 11.84 -7.65
N ILE A 70 1.41 11.50 -8.80
CA ILE A 70 2.11 10.22 -8.99
C ILE A 70 3.40 10.13 -8.17
N TRP A 71 4.10 11.25 -7.97
CA TRP A 71 5.42 11.31 -7.33
C TRP A 71 5.47 12.29 -6.15
N PRO A 72 4.67 12.07 -5.08
CA PRO A 72 4.68 12.93 -3.91
C PRO A 72 6.00 12.79 -3.13
N GLU A 73 6.35 13.84 -2.38
CA GLU A 73 7.41 13.78 -1.38
C GLU A 73 7.16 12.60 -0.40
N PRO A 74 8.17 11.78 -0.06
CA PRO A 74 7.98 10.62 0.84
C PRO A 74 7.38 10.98 2.21
N SER A 75 7.65 12.20 2.69
CA SER A 75 7.05 12.74 3.91
C SER A 75 5.54 12.96 3.81
N ARG A 76 5.01 13.30 2.62
CA ARG A 76 3.57 13.43 2.35
C ARG A 76 2.88 12.06 2.41
N VAL A 77 3.52 11.03 1.84
CA VAL A 77 3.03 9.63 1.88
C VAL A 77 3.00 9.10 3.32
N ALA A 78 4.09 9.30 4.08
CA ALA A 78 4.17 8.87 5.47
C ALA A 78 3.11 9.56 6.35
N ALA A 79 2.94 10.87 6.25
CA ALA A 79 1.94 11.61 7.02
C ALA A 79 0.50 11.18 6.68
N TRP A 80 0.23 10.87 5.41
CA TRP A 80 -1.06 10.35 4.98
C TRP A 80 -1.33 8.95 5.55
N ALA A 81 -0.36 8.04 5.47
CA ALA A 81 -0.46 6.70 6.04
C ALA A 81 -0.68 6.71 7.57
N THR A 82 0.05 7.54 8.32
CA THR A 82 -0.17 7.71 9.76
C THR A 82 -1.59 8.21 10.06
N GLY A 83 -2.10 9.19 9.31
CA GLY A 83 -3.47 9.68 9.49
C GLY A 83 -4.53 8.60 9.30
N LEU A 84 -4.36 7.73 8.29
CA LEU A 84 -5.24 6.59 8.05
C LEU A 84 -5.23 5.57 9.22
N LEU A 85 -4.06 5.26 9.77
CA LEU A 85 -3.90 4.36 10.93
C LEU A 85 -4.54 4.96 12.20
N ASP A 86 -4.36 6.27 12.44
CA ASP A 86 -4.98 7.01 13.55
C ASP A 86 -6.52 7.16 13.39
N GLY A 87 -7.09 6.68 12.28
CA GLY A 87 -8.51 6.85 11.95
C GLY A 87 -8.90 8.28 11.59
N VAL A 88 -7.93 9.17 11.43
CA VAL A 88 -8.13 10.50 10.86
C VAL A 88 -8.29 10.30 9.36
N HIS A 89 -9.54 10.26 8.89
CA HIS A 89 -9.84 10.41 7.47
C HIS A 89 -9.21 11.73 7.00
N ALA A 90 -8.05 11.63 6.35
CA ALA A 90 -7.38 12.74 5.70
C ALA A 90 -8.29 13.20 4.56
N ARG A 91 -9.16 14.16 4.87
CA ARG A 91 -10.08 14.76 3.92
C ARG A 91 -9.26 15.65 2.98
N ILE A 92 -8.88 15.05 1.87
CA ILE A 92 -8.33 15.70 0.67
C ILE A 92 -9.39 16.67 0.12
#